data_AF-A0A8T6IBE6-F1
#
_entry.id   AF-A0A8T6IBE6-F1
#
_cell.length_a   1.000
_cell.length_b   1.000
_cell.length_c   1.000
_cell.angle_alpha   90.00
_cell.angle_beta   90.00
_cell.angle_gamma   90.00
#
_symmetry.space_group_name_H-M   'P 1'
#
loop_
_entity.id
_entity.type
_entity.pdbx_description
1 polymer ?
#
loop_
_entity_poly.entity_id
_entity_poly.type
_entity_poly.pdbx_seq_one_letter_code
_entity_poly.pdbx_strand_id
1 'polypeptide(L)'
;MEGHNGARLKGSQRWLQVAVNRCPSIIGRAIQDAGVHIDEPIVWASPLESDDFVEYKDAEFLRRLGVHLDQRGLSDFWPRSGPRWDALARSGDKVLLIEAKANIEELNSSPCHATPPSLAKISKALEETRAFLNVESDTDWTRCFYQYANRLAHLYLLRELNGCDAFLVFLYFVDDHTTTPASLSAWRGAVALAEAHLGLPKSDWLSRYVLDVYVDTADLSHVVWPP
;
A
#
# COMPACT_ATOMS: atom_id res chain seq x y z
N MET A 1 15.10 12.76 -27.67
CA MET A 1 13.73 12.37 -27.28
C MET A 1 13.76 10.87 -27.02
N GLU A 2 14.21 10.50 -25.83
CA GLU A 2 14.13 9.12 -25.36
C GLU A 2 12.85 9.05 -24.53
N GLY A 3 11.88 8.24 -24.97
CA GLY A 3 10.68 8.01 -24.19
C GLY A 3 11.04 7.38 -22.85
N HIS A 4 10.56 7.96 -21.75
CA HIS A 4 10.70 7.38 -20.41
C HIS A 4 10.00 6.01 -20.39
N ASN A 5 10.78 4.94 -20.48
CA ASN A 5 10.30 3.56 -20.69
C ASN A 5 9.44 3.01 -19.53
N GLY A 6 9.32 3.75 -18.42
CA GLY A 6 8.49 3.41 -17.25
C GLY A 6 7.25 4.29 -17.02
N ALA A 7 7.07 5.39 -17.76
CA ALA A 7 5.95 6.30 -17.53
C ALA A 7 4.60 5.63 -17.85
N ARG A 8 3.62 5.77 -16.96
CA ARG A 8 2.28 5.19 -17.10
C ARG A 8 1.28 6.23 -17.57
N LEU A 9 0.39 5.81 -18.47
CA LEU A 9 -0.58 6.71 -19.12
C LEU A 9 -1.96 6.71 -18.45
N LYS A 10 -2.25 5.81 -17.51
CA LYS A 10 -3.55 5.72 -16.84
C LYS A 10 -3.47 5.05 -15.47
N GLY A 11 -4.54 5.18 -14.70
CA GLY A 11 -4.76 4.50 -13.43
C GLY A 11 -3.87 4.99 -12.30
N SER A 12 -3.89 4.23 -11.20
CA SER A 12 -3.15 4.53 -9.97
C SER A 12 -1.66 4.72 -10.22
N GLN A 13 -1.04 3.89 -11.05
CA GLN A 13 0.39 4.01 -11.36
C GLN A 13 0.74 5.36 -12.00
N ARG A 14 -0.07 5.87 -12.94
CA ARG A 14 0.15 7.20 -13.54
C ARG A 14 0.13 8.26 -12.45
N TRP A 15 -0.95 8.30 -11.67
CA TRP A 15 -1.15 9.36 -10.68
C TRP A 15 -0.14 9.29 -9.54
N LEU A 16 0.29 8.09 -9.16
CA LEU A 16 1.34 7.91 -8.19
C LEU A 16 2.69 8.40 -8.71
N GLN A 17 3.06 8.11 -9.96
CA GLN A 17 4.27 8.66 -10.58
C GLN A 17 4.23 10.20 -10.60
N VAL A 18 3.08 10.80 -10.98
CA VAL A 18 2.84 12.25 -10.94
C VAL A 18 3.05 12.81 -9.55
N ALA A 19 2.32 12.28 -8.60
CA ALA A 19 2.28 12.82 -7.28
C ALA A 19 3.62 12.68 -6.56
N VAL A 20 4.33 11.55 -6.72
CA VAL A 20 5.65 11.36 -6.11
C VAL A 20 6.71 12.27 -6.72
N ASN A 21 6.73 12.45 -8.04
CA ASN A 21 7.86 13.10 -8.73
C ASN A 21 7.64 14.57 -9.07
N ARG A 22 6.40 15.06 -9.05
CA ARG A 22 6.06 16.43 -9.48
C ARG A 22 5.38 17.26 -8.40
N CYS A 23 4.55 16.64 -7.57
CA CYS A 23 3.83 17.33 -6.50
C CYS A 23 3.75 16.51 -5.19
N PRO A 24 4.89 16.09 -4.62
CA PRO A 24 4.93 15.20 -3.45
C PRO A 24 4.25 15.78 -2.22
N SER A 25 4.13 17.11 -2.14
CA SER A 25 3.44 17.81 -1.06
C SER A 25 1.94 17.51 -1.00
N ILE A 26 1.29 17.19 -2.13
CA ILE A 26 -0.16 16.91 -2.16
C ILE A 26 -0.45 15.61 -1.43
N ILE A 27 0.20 14.51 -1.81
CA ILE A 27 0.06 13.24 -1.08
C ILE A 27 0.61 13.38 0.34
N GLY A 28 1.75 14.05 0.53
CA GLY A 28 2.35 14.18 1.86
C GLY A 28 1.43 14.86 2.87
N ARG A 29 0.73 15.91 2.46
CA ARG A 29 -0.29 16.55 3.29
C ARG A 29 -1.49 15.63 3.54
N ALA A 30 -1.97 14.93 2.51
CA ALA A 30 -3.08 14.00 2.65
C ALA A 30 -2.76 12.84 3.62
N ILE A 31 -1.52 12.33 3.64
CA ILE A 31 -1.05 11.32 4.61
C ILE A 31 -1.02 11.92 6.03
N GLN A 32 -0.55 13.15 6.19
CA GLN A 32 -0.52 13.84 7.48
C GLN A 32 -1.93 14.05 8.03
N ASP A 33 -2.86 14.53 7.18
CA ASP A 33 -4.26 14.76 7.53
C ASP A 33 -5.00 13.46 7.89
N ALA A 34 -4.57 12.31 7.33
CA ALA A 34 -5.11 10.99 7.65
C ALA A 34 -4.66 10.44 9.02
N GLY A 35 -3.69 11.08 9.69
CA GLY A 35 -3.35 10.78 11.08
C GLY A 35 -1.89 10.41 11.37
N VAL A 36 -0.99 10.45 10.39
CA VAL A 36 0.46 10.33 10.68
C VAL A 36 0.97 11.66 11.20
N HIS A 37 1.59 11.63 12.37
CA HIS A 37 2.41 12.74 12.80
C HIS A 37 3.73 12.74 12.02
N ILE A 38 3.85 13.71 11.11
CA ILE A 38 5.00 13.89 10.23
C ILE A 38 5.78 15.11 10.73
N ASP A 39 6.86 14.84 11.48
CA ASP A 39 7.79 15.87 11.98
C ASP A 39 8.89 16.22 10.98
N GLU A 40 9.16 15.30 10.05
CA GLU A 40 10.19 15.42 9.03
C GLU A 40 9.58 15.33 7.63
N PRO A 41 10.17 15.95 6.60
CA PRO A 41 9.68 15.82 5.24
C PRO A 41 9.61 14.36 4.78
N ILE A 42 8.56 14.01 4.04
CA ILE A 42 8.48 12.69 3.40
C ILE A 42 9.51 12.60 2.27
N VAL A 43 10.41 11.64 2.37
CA VAL A 43 11.39 11.27 1.35
C VAL A 43 10.93 10.00 0.65
N TRP A 44 10.61 10.12 -0.64
CA TRP A 44 10.17 9.01 -1.47
C TRP A 44 11.35 8.15 -1.93
N ALA A 45 11.23 6.84 -1.79
CA ALA A 45 12.19 5.84 -2.27
C ALA A 45 11.73 5.15 -3.56
N SER A 46 10.42 5.13 -3.83
CA SER A 46 9.83 4.68 -5.10
C SER A 46 8.38 5.16 -5.25
N PRO A 47 7.84 5.24 -6.48
CA PRO A 47 8.53 5.10 -7.76
C PRO A 47 9.18 6.44 -8.16
N LEU A 48 10.49 6.43 -8.43
CA LEU A 48 11.23 7.64 -8.81
C LEU A 48 11.51 7.68 -10.31
N GLU A 49 11.38 8.85 -10.94
CA GLU A 49 11.68 9.06 -12.36
C GLU A 49 13.14 8.73 -12.69
N SER A 50 14.07 9.01 -11.76
CA SER A 50 15.50 8.67 -11.90
C SER A 50 15.81 7.17 -11.82
N ASP A 51 14.81 6.35 -11.46
CA ASP A 51 14.93 4.91 -11.24
C ASP A 51 13.81 4.18 -12.01
N ASP A 52 13.48 4.70 -13.19
CA ASP A 52 12.49 4.16 -14.15
C ASP A 52 11.13 3.80 -13.52
N PHE A 53 10.75 4.52 -12.47
CA PHE A 53 9.53 4.29 -11.70
C PHE A 53 9.39 2.86 -11.17
N VAL A 54 10.50 2.22 -10.78
CA VAL A 54 10.48 0.85 -10.29
C VAL A 54 9.67 0.72 -9.00
N GLU A 55 8.79 -0.27 -8.98
CA GLU A 55 8.03 -0.73 -7.82
C GLU A 55 8.71 -1.95 -7.18
N TYR A 56 9.01 -1.88 -5.89
CA TYR A 56 9.88 -2.84 -5.22
C TYR A 56 9.13 -3.95 -4.47
N LYS A 57 9.77 -5.11 -4.33
CA LYS A 57 9.24 -6.29 -3.61
C LYS A 57 10.34 -7.05 -2.88
N ASP A 58 9.94 -8.04 -2.08
CA ASP A 58 10.85 -8.94 -1.35
C ASP A 58 11.93 -8.17 -0.56
N ALA A 59 13.17 -8.67 -0.50
CA ALA A 59 14.26 -8.01 0.22
C ALA A 59 14.62 -6.61 -0.34
N GLU A 60 14.24 -6.28 -1.56
CA GLU A 60 14.60 -4.99 -2.16
C GLU A 60 13.77 -3.84 -1.58
N PHE A 61 12.47 -4.04 -1.27
CA PHE A 61 11.68 -2.98 -0.63
C PHE A 61 12.24 -2.62 0.76
N LEU A 62 12.71 -3.62 1.50
CA LEU A 62 13.37 -3.43 2.80
C LEU A 62 14.68 -2.66 2.64
N ARG A 63 15.52 -3.01 1.65
CA ARG A 63 16.76 -2.29 1.35
C ARG A 63 16.51 -0.84 0.99
N ARG A 64 15.52 -0.56 0.14
CA ARG A 64 15.15 0.80 -0.29
C ARG A 64 14.66 1.66 0.87
N LEU A 65 14.01 1.04 1.85
CA LEU A 65 13.60 1.70 3.07
C LEU A 65 14.68 1.67 4.17
N GLY A 66 15.83 1.03 3.99
CA GLY A 66 16.82 0.86 5.08
C GLY A 66 16.26 0.14 6.31
N VAL A 67 15.35 -0.82 6.11
CA VAL A 67 14.72 -1.60 7.19
C VAL A 67 15.47 -2.91 7.41
N HIS A 68 15.76 -3.20 8.68
CA HIS A 68 16.32 -4.46 9.14
C HIS A 68 15.27 -5.25 9.92
N LEU A 69 15.20 -6.56 9.68
CA LEU A 69 14.24 -7.47 10.34
C LEU A 69 15.02 -8.42 11.26
N ASP A 70 15.38 -7.92 12.44
CA ASP A 70 16.29 -8.62 13.36
C ASP A 70 15.62 -9.74 14.16
N GLN A 71 14.30 -9.70 14.31
CA GLN A 71 13.54 -10.65 15.14
C GLN A 71 12.92 -11.77 14.29
N ARG A 72 12.30 -11.41 13.16
CA ARG A 72 11.73 -12.38 12.22
C ARG A 72 11.95 -11.94 10.78
N GLY A 73 12.77 -12.71 10.07
CA GLY A 73 13.13 -12.42 8.69
C GLY A 73 11.96 -12.59 7.71
N LEU A 74 11.98 -11.80 6.63
CA LEU A 74 10.97 -11.87 5.57
C LEU A 74 10.88 -13.27 4.96
N SER A 75 12.01 -13.93 4.74
CA SER A 75 12.06 -15.28 4.19
C SER A 75 11.54 -16.36 5.13
N ASP A 76 11.32 -16.06 6.41
CA ASP A 76 10.70 -16.97 7.38
C ASP A 76 9.21 -16.72 7.50
N PHE A 77 8.78 -15.48 7.31
CA PHE A 77 7.39 -15.05 7.36
C PHE A 77 6.63 -15.29 6.05
N TRP A 78 7.18 -14.90 4.91
CA TRP A 78 6.52 -14.93 3.60
C TRP A 78 7.32 -15.76 2.57
N PRO A 79 6.69 -16.37 1.55
CA PRO A 79 7.43 -16.97 0.44
C PRO A 79 8.11 -15.92 -0.44
N ARG A 80 9.10 -16.35 -1.24
CA ARG A 80 9.70 -15.49 -2.28
C ARG A 80 8.65 -15.05 -3.30
N SER A 81 8.88 -13.89 -3.91
CA SER A 81 7.90 -13.20 -4.77
C SER A 81 6.69 -12.74 -3.98
N GLY A 82 6.94 -12.08 -2.85
CA GLY A 82 5.96 -11.37 -2.06
C GLY A 82 5.35 -10.16 -2.78
N PRO A 83 4.52 -9.38 -2.06
CA PRO A 83 3.82 -8.25 -2.65
C PRO A 83 4.81 -7.21 -3.18
N ARG A 84 4.39 -6.57 -4.26
CA ARG A 84 5.06 -5.41 -4.84
C ARG A 84 4.37 -4.16 -4.28
N TRP A 85 5.17 -3.22 -3.80
CA TRP A 85 4.68 -1.95 -3.27
C TRP A 85 4.66 -0.90 -4.37
N ASP A 86 3.53 -0.21 -4.50
CA ASP A 86 3.34 0.81 -5.53
C ASP A 86 4.23 2.03 -5.23
N ALA A 87 4.36 2.38 -3.95
CA ALA A 87 5.34 3.37 -3.49
C ALA A 87 5.91 3.02 -2.11
N LEU A 88 7.09 3.58 -1.84
CA LEU A 88 7.81 3.48 -0.59
C LEU A 88 8.32 4.85 -0.21
N ALA A 89 8.19 5.21 1.07
CA ALA A 89 8.73 6.48 1.56
C ALA A 89 9.13 6.39 3.03
N ARG A 90 9.88 7.40 3.48
CA ARG A 90 10.24 7.61 4.88
C ARG A 90 9.97 9.03 5.33
N SER A 91 9.74 9.19 6.63
CA SER A 91 9.72 10.49 7.31
C SER A 91 10.48 10.32 8.62
N GLY A 92 11.77 10.68 8.62
CA GLY A 92 12.69 10.31 9.70
C GLY A 92 12.77 8.79 9.87
N ASP A 93 12.44 8.31 11.07
CA ASP A 93 12.38 6.88 11.40
C ASP A 93 11.11 6.17 10.92
N LYS A 94 10.09 6.94 10.51
CA LYS A 94 8.81 6.38 10.06
C LYS A 94 8.96 5.78 8.67
N VAL A 95 8.45 4.55 8.52
CA VAL A 95 8.41 3.82 7.26
C VAL A 95 7.00 3.88 6.71
N LEU A 96 6.84 4.29 5.44
CA LEU A 96 5.56 4.34 4.77
C LEU A 96 5.54 3.31 3.64
N LEU A 97 4.60 2.36 3.72
CA LEU A 97 4.32 1.38 2.68
C LEU A 97 3.02 1.79 1.98
N ILE A 98 3.05 1.98 0.67
CA ILE A 98 1.90 2.53 -0.07
C ILE A 98 1.35 1.49 -1.04
N GLU A 99 0.03 1.33 -1.02
CA GLU A 99 -0.77 0.61 -2.03
C GLU A 99 -1.76 1.61 -2.64
N ALA A 100 -1.67 1.85 -3.94
CA ALA A 100 -2.46 2.85 -4.64
C ALA A 100 -3.52 2.22 -5.56
N LYS A 101 -4.72 2.80 -5.60
CA LYS A 101 -5.82 2.37 -6.49
C LYS A 101 -6.53 3.58 -7.10
N ALA A 102 -7.06 3.44 -8.31
CA ALA A 102 -7.76 4.53 -9.00
C ALA A 102 -9.16 4.16 -9.50
N ASN A 103 -9.55 2.89 -9.42
CA ASN A 103 -10.94 2.45 -9.57
C ASN A 103 -11.32 1.38 -8.53
N ILE A 104 -12.62 1.29 -8.23
CA ILE A 104 -13.14 0.37 -7.20
C ILE A 104 -12.93 -1.10 -7.56
N GLU A 105 -12.91 -1.46 -8.85
CA GLU A 105 -12.71 -2.84 -9.28
C GLU A 105 -11.34 -3.37 -8.85
N GLU A 106 -10.32 -2.51 -8.74
CA GLU A 106 -9.00 -2.86 -8.20
C GLU A 106 -9.04 -3.32 -6.73
N LEU A 107 -10.05 -2.93 -5.94
CA LEU A 107 -10.18 -3.45 -4.56
C LEU A 107 -10.53 -4.94 -4.56
N ASN A 108 -11.29 -5.41 -5.55
CA ASN A 108 -11.63 -6.83 -5.68
C ASN A 108 -10.46 -7.61 -6.28
N SER A 109 -9.36 -7.68 -5.54
CA SER A 109 -8.15 -8.38 -5.96
C SER A 109 -8.41 -9.87 -6.16
N SER A 110 -7.77 -10.46 -7.17
CA SER A 110 -7.82 -11.91 -7.38
C SER A 110 -7.35 -12.69 -6.14
N PRO A 111 -7.85 -13.93 -5.96
CA PRO A 111 -7.37 -14.83 -4.93
C PRO A 111 -5.87 -15.09 -4.99
N CYS A 112 -5.34 -15.67 -3.91
CA CYS A 112 -3.98 -16.16 -3.86
C CYS A 112 -3.78 -17.29 -4.89
N HIS A 113 -2.89 -17.06 -5.85
CA HIS A 113 -2.51 -18.05 -6.88
C HIS A 113 -1.21 -18.79 -6.54
N ALA A 114 -0.84 -18.83 -5.26
CA ALA A 114 0.39 -19.46 -4.81
C ALA A 114 0.33 -21.00 -4.95
N THR A 115 1.49 -21.61 -5.21
CA THR A 115 1.63 -23.07 -5.18
C THR A 115 1.41 -23.60 -3.75
N PRO A 116 1.02 -24.89 -3.56
CA PRO A 116 0.65 -25.40 -2.24
C PRO A 116 1.67 -25.14 -1.11
N PRO A 117 3.00 -25.29 -1.31
CA PRO A 117 3.97 -24.97 -0.27
C PRO A 117 4.00 -23.48 0.10
N SER A 118 3.88 -22.62 -0.91
CA SER A 118 3.86 -21.15 -0.73
C SER A 118 2.54 -20.71 -0.09
N LEU A 119 1.42 -21.32 -0.49
CA LEU A 119 0.10 -21.07 0.07
C LEU A 119 0.06 -21.43 1.55
N ALA A 120 0.59 -22.59 1.95
CA ALA A 120 0.64 -22.98 3.36
C ALA A 120 1.36 -21.94 4.24
N LYS A 121 2.44 -21.37 3.70
CA LYS A 121 3.19 -20.30 4.38
C LYS A 121 2.42 -18.98 4.43
N ILE A 122 1.80 -18.60 3.32
CA ILE A 122 0.93 -17.41 3.23
C ILE A 122 -0.23 -17.53 4.22
N SER A 123 -0.95 -18.65 4.21
CA SER A 123 -2.06 -18.91 5.13
C SER A 123 -1.62 -18.82 6.59
N LYS A 124 -0.45 -19.37 6.93
CA LYS A 124 0.10 -19.24 8.29
C LYS A 124 0.36 -17.77 8.67
N ALA A 125 1.01 -17.00 7.79
CA ALA A 125 1.27 -15.59 8.04
C ALA A 125 0.00 -14.74 8.16
N LEU A 126 -1.00 -15.00 7.30
CA LEU A 126 -2.30 -14.33 7.38
C LEU A 126 -3.04 -14.70 8.67
N GLU A 127 -3.01 -15.97 9.08
CA GLU A 127 -3.67 -16.41 10.32
C GLU A 127 -3.01 -15.82 11.57
N GLU A 128 -1.68 -15.78 11.61
CA GLU A 128 -0.95 -15.08 12.68
C GLU A 128 -1.34 -13.60 12.75
N THR A 129 -1.50 -12.94 11.59
CA THR A 129 -1.92 -11.54 11.50
C THR A 129 -3.36 -11.35 11.97
N ARG A 130 -4.28 -12.23 11.56
CA ARG A 130 -5.69 -12.22 11.99
C ARG A 130 -5.83 -12.41 13.49
N ALA A 131 -5.07 -13.36 14.05
CA ALA A 131 -5.04 -13.60 15.49
C ALA A 131 -4.54 -12.36 16.26
N PHE A 132 -3.46 -11.72 15.80
CA PHE A 132 -2.97 -10.47 16.38
C PHE A 132 -4.02 -9.35 16.33
N LEU A 133 -4.73 -9.23 15.20
CA LEU A 133 -5.76 -8.21 15.02
C LEU A 133 -7.08 -8.54 15.74
N ASN A 134 -7.20 -9.70 16.39
CA ASN A 134 -8.45 -10.20 16.98
C ASN A 134 -9.61 -10.27 15.97
N VAL A 135 -9.32 -10.75 14.76
CA VAL A 135 -10.35 -11.01 13.74
C VAL A 135 -11.12 -12.27 14.15
N GLU A 136 -12.39 -12.10 14.53
CA GLU A 136 -13.25 -13.19 15.01
C GLU A 136 -13.92 -13.97 13.88
N SER A 137 -14.11 -13.36 12.71
CA SER A 137 -14.75 -14.04 11.57
C SER A 137 -13.86 -15.14 11.03
N ASP A 138 -14.45 -16.14 10.39
CA ASP A 138 -13.79 -17.29 9.75
C ASP A 138 -13.36 -17.00 8.30
N THR A 139 -13.45 -15.74 7.84
CA THR A 139 -13.20 -15.35 6.45
C THR A 139 -11.83 -15.81 5.98
N ASP A 140 -11.78 -16.51 4.84
CA ASP A 140 -10.54 -16.93 4.20
C ASP A 140 -9.87 -15.74 3.48
N TRP A 141 -8.89 -15.13 4.14
CA TRP A 141 -8.10 -14.00 3.62
C TRP A 141 -7.25 -14.35 2.38
N THR A 142 -7.15 -15.62 1.99
CA THR A 142 -6.49 -16.01 0.73
C THR A 142 -7.38 -15.88 -0.49
N ARG A 143 -8.68 -15.56 -0.32
CA ARG A 143 -9.66 -15.49 -1.42
C ARG A 143 -9.99 -14.06 -1.81
N CYS A 144 -10.91 -13.43 -1.10
CA CYS A 144 -11.38 -12.09 -1.43
C CYS A 144 -10.50 -11.05 -0.74
N PHE A 145 -10.22 -9.93 -1.43
CA PHE A 145 -9.38 -8.84 -0.91
C PHE A 145 -7.98 -9.31 -0.47
N TYR A 146 -7.45 -10.37 -1.09
CA TYR A 146 -6.15 -10.94 -0.76
C TYR A 146 -5.00 -9.92 -0.79
N GLN A 147 -5.04 -8.94 -1.70
CA GLN A 147 -4.05 -7.86 -1.69
C GLN A 147 -4.12 -7.03 -0.41
N TYR A 148 -5.30 -6.64 0.04
CA TYR A 148 -5.48 -5.92 1.30
C TYR A 148 -4.93 -6.74 2.48
N ALA A 149 -5.33 -8.01 2.58
CA ALA A 149 -4.90 -8.93 3.62
C ALA A 149 -3.37 -9.13 3.64
N ASN A 150 -2.74 -9.25 2.48
CA ASN A 150 -1.29 -9.43 2.40
C ASN A 150 -0.51 -8.17 2.79
N ARG A 151 -1.07 -6.96 2.58
CA ARG A 151 -0.45 -5.71 3.04
C ARG A 151 -0.53 -5.58 4.55
N LEU A 152 -1.65 -5.95 5.17
CA LEU A 152 -1.76 -6.04 6.62
C LEU A 152 -0.72 -6.99 7.22
N ALA A 153 -0.51 -8.16 6.61
CA ALA A 153 0.48 -9.12 7.09
C ALA A 153 1.92 -8.58 7.03
N HIS A 154 2.25 -7.79 6.00
CA HIS A 154 3.57 -7.14 5.93
C HIS A 154 3.72 -5.99 6.91
N LEU A 155 2.65 -5.22 7.17
CA LEU A 155 2.65 -4.24 8.24
C LEU A 155 2.88 -4.91 9.60
N TYR A 156 2.18 -6.01 9.88
CA TYR A 156 2.38 -6.81 11.10
C TYR A 156 3.82 -7.32 11.22
N LEU A 157 4.41 -7.84 10.13
CA LEU A 157 5.82 -8.26 10.12
C LEU A 157 6.78 -7.13 10.50
N LEU A 158 6.63 -5.96 9.89
CA LEU A 158 7.55 -4.85 10.14
C LEU A 158 7.35 -4.28 11.54
N ARG A 159 6.10 -3.98 11.88
CA ARG A 159 5.78 -3.21 13.09
C ARG A 159 5.79 -4.06 14.34
N GLU A 160 5.05 -5.15 14.35
CA GLU A 160 4.81 -5.92 15.57
C GLU A 160 5.88 -6.97 15.79
N LEU A 161 6.27 -7.67 14.73
CA LEU A 161 7.28 -8.71 14.84
C LEU A 161 8.70 -8.14 14.91
N ASN A 162 8.97 -6.97 14.32
CA ASN A 162 10.32 -6.39 14.25
C ASN A 162 10.45 -4.98 14.85
N GLY A 163 9.38 -4.39 15.41
CA GLY A 163 9.46 -3.11 16.11
C GLY A 163 9.72 -1.88 15.23
N CYS A 164 9.51 -1.98 13.91
CA CYS A 164 9.69 -0.84 13.01
C CYS A 164 8.53 0.16 13.16
N ASP A 165 8.79 1.47 13.11
CA ASP A 165 7.73 2.49 13.08
C ASP A 165 7.09 2.59 11.68
N ALA A 166 6.49 1.49 11.21
CA ALA A 166 5.92 1.34 9.87
C ALA A 166 4.42 1.63 9.81
N PHE A 167 3.98 2.32 8.77
CA PHE A 167 2.58 2.64 8.47
C PHE A 167 2.21 2.06 7.11
N LEU A 168 0.98 1.57 6.99
CA LEU A 168 0.39 1.16 5.73
C LEU A 168 -0.56 2.26 5.24
N VAL A 169 -0.32 2.73 4.02
CA VAL A 169 -1.14 3.74 3.37
C VAL A 169 -1.86 3.10 2.19
N PHE A 170 -3.18 3.00 2.29
CA PHE A 170 -4.01 2.76 1.12
C PHE A 170 -4.36 4.11 0.50
N LEU A 171 -3.78 4.39 -0.67
CA LEU A 171 -3.98 5.62 -1.41
C LEU A 171 -5.04 5.41 -2.50
N TYR A 172 -6.11 6.17 -2.43
CA TYR A 172 -7.22 6.12 -3.38
C TYR A 172 -7.28 7.40 -4.19
N PHE A 173 -7.05 7.29 -5.50
CA PHE A 173 -7.24 8.39 -6.42
C PHE A 173 -8.73 8.55 -6.73
N VAL A 174 -9.26 9.73 -6.41
CA VAL A 174 -10.67 10.09 -6.56
C VAL A 174 -10.90 10.70 -7.94
N ASP A 175 -11.99 10.30 -8.58
CA ASP A 175 -12.46 10.83 -9.86
C ASP A 175 -11.41 10.72 -11.01
N ASP A 176 -10.64 9.63 -11.04
CA ASP A 176 -9.69 9.35 -12.13
C ASP A 176 -10.38 9.08 -13.47
N HIS A 177 -10.42 10.10 -14.33
CA HIS A 177 -10.96 10.01 -15.69
C HIS A 177 -10.15 9.17 -16.68
N THR A 178 -8.98 8.65 -16.30
CA THR A 178 -8.22 7.70 -17.13
C THR A 178 -8.69 6.24 -16.96
N THR A 179 -9.56 5.98 -15.98
CA THR A 179 -10.22 4.70 -15.72
C THR A 179 -11.72 4.91 -15.46
N THR A 180 -12.43 3.93 -14.88
CA THR A 180 -13.82 4.14 -14.41
C THR A 180 -13.76 4.98 -13.13
N PRO A 181 -14.21 6.26 -13.15
CA PRO A 181 -14.02 7.16 -12.02
C PRO A 181 -14.83 6.71 -10.81
N ALA A 182 -14.27 6.91 -9.62
CA ALA A 182 -14.94 6.64 -8.36
C ALA A 182 -14.87 7.88 -7.48
N SER A 183 -16.05 8.32 -7.01
CA SER A 183 -16.17 9.44 -6.09
C SER A 183 -15.65 9.07 -4.69
N LEU A 184 -15.35 10.08 -3.87
CA LEU A 184 -14.94 9.89 -2.48
C LEU A 184 -15.94 9.03 -1.67
N SER A 185 -17.25 9.24 -1.87
CA SER A 185 -18.27 8.47 -1.17
C SER A 185 -18.30 7.01 -1.60
N ALA A 186 -18.12 6.75 -2.91
CA ALA A 186 -18.04 5.40 -3.45
C ALA A 186 -16.81 4.66 -2.91
N TRP A 187 -15.66 5.33 -2.86
CA TRP A 187 -14.44 4.79 -2.25
C TRP A 187 -14.63 4.41 -0.78
N ARG A 188 -15.15 5.32 0.05
CA ARG A 188 -15.41 5.04 1.47
C ARG A 188 -16.34 3.84 1.66
N GLY A 189 -17.39 3.73 0.85
CA GLY A 189 -18.30 2.59 0.88
C GLY A 189 -17.60 1.27 0.50
N ALA A 190 -16.78 1.29 -0.55
CA ALA A 190 -16.05 0.11 -1.01
C ALA A 190 -14.99 -0.36 -0.02
N VAL A 191 -14.26 0.57 0.60
CA VAL A 191 -13.28 0.26 1.66
C VAL A 191 -13.97 -0.33 2.88
N ALA A 192 -15.04 0.31 3.36
CA ALA A 192 -15.82 -0.22 4.48
C ALA A 192 -16.37 -1.64 4.20
N LEU A 193 -16.78 -1.92 2.97
CA LEU A 193 -17.21 -3.26 2.55
C LEU A 193 -16.04 -4.26 2.59
N ALA A 194 -14.86 -3.87 2.09
CA ALA A 194 -13.67 -4.73 2.12
C ALA A 194 -13.24 -5.05 3.56
N GLU A 195 -13.18 -4.04 4.44
CA GLU A 195 -12.86 -4.21 5.86
C GLU A 195 -13.87 -5.14 6.55
N ALA A 196 -15.17 -4.92 6.32
CA ALA A 196 -16.23 -5.74 6.89
C ALA A 196 -16.16 -7.19 6.39
N HIS A 197 -15.86 -7.40 5.10
CA HIS A 197 -15.68 -8.73 4.53
C HIS A 197 -14.50 -9.46 5.17
N LEU A 198 -13.38 -8.77 5.35
CA LEU A 198 -12.18 -9.29 6.01
C LEU A 198 -12.38 -9.50 7.52
N GLY A 199 -13.49 -9.01 8.10
CA GLY A 199 -13.77 -9.13 9.53
C GLY A 199 -12.88 -8.25 10.40
N LEU A 200 -12.34 -7.16 9.85
CA LEU A 200 -11.46 -6.26 10.59
C LEU A 200 -12.23 -5.56 11.72
N PRO A 201 -11.78 -5.65 12.98
CA PRO A 201 -12.42 -4.94 14.07
C PRO A 201 -12.09 -3.45 14.01
N LYS A 202 -12.90 -2.63 14.67
CA LYS A 202 -12.53 -1.23 14.94
C LYS A 202 -11.56 -1.22 16.14
N SER A 203 -10.27 -1.36 15.85
CA SER A 203 -9.19 -1.36 16.86
C SER A 203 -8.31 -0.12 16.77
N ASP A 204 -7.77 0.31 17.91
CA ASP A 204 -6.82 1.43 18.01
C ASP A 204 -5.54 1.20 17.20
N TRP A 205 -5.15 -0.07 17.01
CA TRP A 205 -3.98 -0.42 16.23
C TRP A 205 -4.20 -0.14 14.74
N LEU A 206 -5.33 -0.61 14.19
CA LEU A 206 -5.66 -0.40 12.79
C LEU A 206 -5.83 1.09 12.50
N SER A 207 -6.60 1.81 13.32
CA SER A 207 -6.86 3.24 13.12
C SER A 207 -5.62 4.13 13.23
N ARG A 208 -4.55 3.64 13.89
CA ARG A 208 -3.30 4.39 14.05
C ARG A 208 -2.28 4.10 12.95
N TYR A 209 -2.25 2.88 12.42
CA TYR A 209 -1.15 2.42 11.56
C TYR A 209 -1.58 2.01 10.14
N VAL A 210 -2.88 1.90 9.88
CA VAL A 210 -3.46 1.70 8.56
C VAL A 210 -4.26 2.94 8.21
N LEU A 211 -3.91 3.58 7.09
CA LEU A 211 -4.45 4.87 6.70
C LEU A 211 -5.14 4.76 5.35
N ASP A 212 -6.37 5.24 5.29
CA ASP A 212 -7.07 5.47 4.04
C ASP A 212 -6.86 6.93 3.63
N VAL A 213 -6.10 7.13 2.56
CA VAL A 213 -5.76 8.45 2.03
C VAL A 213 -6.47 8.63 0.70
N TYR A 214 -7.16 9.76 0.53
CA TYR A 214 -7.91 10.07 -0.67
C TYR A 214 -7.33 11.33 -1.33
N VAL A 215 -7.04 11.26 -2.62
CA VAL A 215 -6.50 12.39 -3.40
C VAL A 215 -7.30 12.54 -4.68
N ASP A 216 -7.85 13.73 -4.90
CA ASP A 216 -8.54 14.06 -6.16
C ASP A 216 -7.52 14.18 -7.29
N THR A 217 -7.76 13.51 -8.42
CA THR A 217 -6.87 13.61 -9.58
C THR A 217 -6.84 14.99 -10.21
N ALA A 218 -7.87 15.82 -9.99
CA ALA A 218 -7.89 17.22 -10.41
C ALA A 218 -6.74 18.01 -9.75
N ASP A 219 -6.40 17.72 -8.48
CA ASP A 219 -5.31 18.37 -7.76
C ASP A 219 -3.93 18.07 -8.36
N LEU A 220 -3.82 16.96 -9.12
CA LEU A 220 -2.58 16.51 -9.77
C LEU A 220 -2.50 16.91 -11.25
N SER A 221 -3.63 17.26 -11.86
CA SER A 221 -3.79 17.42 -13.31
C SER A 221 -3.00 18.59 -13.90
N HIS A 222 -2.67 19.61 -13.11
CA HIS A 222 -1.93 20.80 -13.56
C HIS A 222 -0.42 20.58 -13.72
N VAL A 223 0.10 19.41 -13.31
CA VAL A 223 1.55 19.15 -13.22
C VAL A 223 1.98 17.92 -14.04
N VAL A 224 1.12 17.47 -14.95
CA VAL A 224 1.34 16.27 -15.76
C VAL A 224 2.40 16.53 -16.86
N TRP A 225 3.18 15.50 -17.19
CA TRP A 225 4.11 15.48 -18.31
C TRP A 225 3.41 15.96 -19.58
N PRO A 226 4.02 16.88 -20.36
CA PRO A 226 3.51 17.18 -21.69
C PRO A 226 3.47 15.88 -22.53
N PRO A 227 2.48 15.76 -23.44
CA PRO A 227 2.37 14.62 -24.33
C PRO A 227 3.60 14.44 -25.24
#